data_AF-A0A560UZT6-F1
#
_entry.id   AF-A0A560UZT6-F1
#
_cell.length_a   1.000
_cell.length_b   1.000
_cell.length_c   1.000
_cell.angle_alpha   90.00
_cell.angle_beta   90.00
_cell.angle_gamma   90.00
#
_symmetry.space_group_name_H-M   'P 1'
#
loop_
_entity.id
_entity.type
_entity.pdbx_description
1 polymer ?
#
loop_
_entity_poly.entity_id
_entity_poly.type
_entity_poly.pdbx_seq_one_letter_code
_entity_poly.pdbx_strand_id
1 'polypeptide(L)'
;MTNTIKQYDMTDDATRRKVFWLLQRVTSFSLWKRKRDAFEIFASAYESALKTWPEDDPEYLPADNLPTVFEILASYDHGLPELSRGNRFVWKRGGPLQYAVDRYRHVNAYFFPHPGYWDRGAQNAAYPPKIDAFAQLLHASEYQIEYAPFESSELTHRGAQLQSVGSLLNPDAYEHNFYTLPYPVFPKELQQVPEPVGPVIKSGDKVPCDGIWEPIAVERSKLLGIVPVGNRSLRGSGCFNYLIRDIRAPGLRSHESRTVVQTHWRLLWEDKRYSDGIIPDESQYFLGQLSVSQPDVAAVTPAQTGDR
;
A
#
# COMPACT_ATOMS: atom_id res chain seq x y z
N MET A 1 29.40 -5.01 9.31
CA MET A 1 29.46 -4.11 8.14
C MET A 1 28.56 -2.93 8.45
N THR A 2 29.09 -1.72 8.50
CA THR A 2 28.30 -0.50 8.67
C THR A 2 27.45 -0.30 7.41
N ASN A 3 26.17 -0.70 7.46
CA ASN A 3 25.20 -0.35 6.44
C ASN A 3 25.08 1.17 6.41
N THR A 4 25.71 1.80 5.43
CA THR A 4 25.51 3.21 5.13
C THR A 4 24.05 3.35 4.70
N ILE A 5 23.18 3.79 5.60
CA ILE A 5 21.76 4.04 5.29
C ILE A 5 21.74 5.05 4.13
N LYS A 6 21.30 4.60 2.95
CA LYS A 6 21.18 5.46 1.79
C LYS A 6 20.13 6.52 2.10
N GLN A 7 20.57 7.77 2.21
CA GLN A 7 19.66 8.89 2.47
C GLN A 7 18.99 9.30 1.16
N TYR A 8 17.65 9.29 1.16
CA TYR A 8 16.83 9.74 0.05
C TYR A 8 16.37 11.17 0.31
N ASP A 9 16.54 12.05 -0.67
CA ASP A 9 16.16 13.47 -0.56
C ASP A 9 15.12 13.84 -1.62
N MET A 10 14.01 14.46 -1.20
CA MET A 10 12.97 14.96 -2.10
C MET A 10 13.38 16.19 -2.90
N THR A 11 14.58 16.75 -2.66
CA THR A 11 15.19 17.75 -3.54
C THR A 11 15.86 17.14 -4.78
N ASP A 12 16.17 15.84 -4.77
CA ASP A 12 16.77 15.13 -5.91
C ASP A 12 15.69 14.68 -6.91
N ASP A 13 15.87 15.05 -8.18
CA ASP A 13 14.93 14.72 -9.27
C ASP A 13 14.76 13.21 -9.44
N ALA A 14 15.86 12.44 -9.36
CA ALA A 14 15.78 10.98 -9.53
C ALA A 14 14.93 10.34 -8.41
N THR A 15 15.07 10.82 -7.18
CA THR A 15 14.25 10.41 -6.03
C THR A 15 12.79 10.78 -6.23
N ARG A 16 12.50 12.03 -6.62
CA ARG A 16 11.13 12.49 -6.89
C ARG A 16 10.42 11.65 -7.94
N ARG A 17 11.09 11.33 -9.06
CA ARG A 17 10.53 10.48 -10.13
C ARG A 17 10.20 9.07 -9.65
N LYS A 18 11.06 8.48 -8.81
CA LYS A 18 10.80 7.15 -8.23
C LYS A 18 9.58 7.17 -7.30
N VAL A 19 9.49 8.16 -6.42
CA VAL A 19 8.33 8.32 -5.52
C VAL A 19 7.04 8.54 -6.31
N PHE A 20 7.09 9.40 -7.32
CA PHE A 20 5.96 9.67 -8.21
C PHE A 20 5.46 8.40 -8.90
N TRP A 21 6.39 7.65 -9.51
CA TRP A 21 6.07 6.38 -10.18
C TRP A 21 5.50 5.33 -9.20
N LEU A 22 6.06 5.23 -7.98
CA LEU A 22 5.55 4.28 -6.97
C LEU A 22 4.13 4.61 -6.54
N LEU A 23 3.82 5.90 -6.35
CA LEU A 23 2.47 6.33 -6.04
C LEU A 23 1.49 6.00 -7.17
N GLN A 24 1.89 6.16 -8.43
CA GLN A 24 1.06 5.74 -9.56
C GLN A 24 0.84 4.22 -9.60
N ARG A 25 1.87 3.43 -9.28
CA ARG A 25 1.81 1.97 -9.18
C ARG A 25 0.83 1.51 -8.10
N VAL A 26 0.94 2.00 -6.87
CA VAL A 26 0.08 1.56 -5.75
C VAL A 26 -1.35 2.08 -5.82
N THR A 27 -1.61 3.03 -6.73
CA THR A 27 -2.94 3.52 -7.07
C THR A 27 -3.44 2.98 -8.42
N SER A 28 -2.73 2.03 -9.04
CA SER A 28 -3.12 1.45 -10.33
C SER A 28 -4.15 0.34 -10.20
N PHE A 29 -5.12 0.29 -11.11
CA PHE A 29 -6.10 -0.79 -11.18
C PHE A 29 -5.43 -2.16 -11.26
N SER A 30 -4.39 -2.29 -12.10
CA SER A 30 -3.69 -3.55 -12.30
C SER A 30 -3.01 -4.08 -11.03
N LEU A 31 -2.53 -3.20 -10.13
CA LEU A 31 -1.97 -3.64 -8.85
C LEU A 31 -3.05 -4.20 -7.95
N TRP A 32 -4.17 -3.49 -7.81
CA TRP A 32 -5.31 -3.93 -7.00
C TRP A 32 -5.94 -5.22 -7.54
N LYS A 33 -6.00 -5.38 -8.86
CA LYS A 33 -6.43 -6.63 -9.50
C LYS A 33 -5.47 -7.78 -9.16
N ARG A 34 -4.16 -7.57 -9.28
CA ARG A 34 -3.15 -8.59 -8.91
C ARG A 34 -3.25 -8.99 -7.44
N LYS A 35 -3.51 -8.04 -6.53
CA LYS A 35 -3.75 -8.34 -5.11
C LYS A 35 -4.96 -9.26 -4.94
N ARG A 36 -6.09 -8.95 -5.58
CA ARG A 36 -7.31 -9.78 -5.56
C ARG A 36 -7.03 -11.18 -6.10
N ASP A 37 -6.40 -11.27 -7.27
CA ASP A 37 -6.12 -12.56 -7.93
C ASP A 37 -5.19 -13.44 -7.07
N ALA A 38 -4.13 -12.86 -6.48
CA ALA A 38 -3.25 -13.58 -5.57
C ALA A 38 -3.99 -14.05 -4.30
N PHE A 39 -4.87 -13.19 -3.75
CA PHE A 39 -5.66 -13.52 -2.57
C PHE A 39 -6.70 -14.62 -2.86
N GLU A 40 -7.25 -14.70 -4.08
CA GLU A 40 -8.14 -15.78 -4.49
C GLU A 40 -7.44 -17.15 -4.52
N ILE A 41 -6.17 -17.19 -4.94
CA ILE A 41 -5.37 -18.42 -4.87
C ILE A 41 -5.21 -18.87 -3.41
N PHE A 42 -4.86 -17.94 -2.52
CA PHE A 42 -4.79 -18.22 -1.08
C PHE A 42 -6.13 -18.73 -0.54
N ALA A 43 -7.22 -18.01 -0.80
CA ALA A 43 -8.55 -18.34 -0.29
C ALA A 43 -9.02 -19.74 -0.74
N SER A 44 -8.79 -20.07 -2.02
CA SER A 44 -9.15 -21.37 -2.59
C SER A 44 -8.33 -22.50 -1.96
N ALA A 45 -7.02 -22.29 -1.78
CA ALA A 45 -6.15 -23.26 -1.12
C ALA A 45 -6.54 -23.45 0.36
N TYR A 46 -6.81 -22.34 1.06
CA TYR A 46 -7.21 -22.33 2.46
C TYR A 46 -8.53 -23.09 2.69
N GLU A 47 -9.56 -22.80 1.89
CA GLU A 47 -10.84 -23.50 1.95
C GLU A 47 -10.68 -25.00 1.65
N SER A 48 -9.90 -25.35 0.63
CA SER A 48 -9.64 -26.74 0.27
C SER A 48 -8.94 -27.51 1.38
N ALA A 49 -7.97 -26.88 2.04
CA ALA A 49 -7.26 -27.45 3.17
C ALA A 49 -8.24 -27.72 4.32
N LEU A 50 -9.06 -26.75 4.73
CA LEU A 50 -10.04 -26.94 5.82
C LEU A 50 -11.05 -28.07 5.56
N LYS A 51 -11.36 -28.39 4.29
CA LYS A 51 -12.27 -29.50 3.94
C LYS A 51 -11.62 -30.87 4.00
N THR A 52 -10.30 -30.95 3.87
CA THR A 52 -9.55 -32.21 3.65
C THR A 52 -8.55 -32.51 4.75
N TRP A 53 -8.31 -31.57 5.67
CA TRP A 53 -7.36 -31.74 6.75
C TRP A 53 -7.88 -32.75 7.79
N PRO A 54 -7.03 -33.68 8.24
CA PRO A 54 -7.33 -34.50 9.41
C PRO A 54 -7.57 -33.63 10.66
N GLU A 55 -8.64 -33.91 11.40
CA GLU A 55 -9.02 -33.19 12.64
C GLU A 55 -7.96 -33.32 13.74
N ASP A 56 -7.18 -34.41 13.73
CA ASP A 56 -6.14 -34.70 14.74
C ASP A 56 -4.75 -34.13 14.39
N ASP A 57 -4.61 -33.38 13.30
CA ASP A 57 -3.32 -32.79 12.93
C ASP A 57 -2.95 -31.66 13.93
N PRO A 58 -1.81 -31.74 14.63
CA PRO A 58 -1.39 -30.72 15.59
C PRO A 58 -1.12 -29.35 14.95
N GLU A 59 -0.96 -29.30 13.61
CA GLU A 59 -0.74 -28.09 12.83
C GLU A 59 -1.97 -27.70 11.99
N TYR A 60 -3.18 -27.99 12.47
CA TYR A 60 -4.43 -27.65 11.78
C TYR A 60 -4.63 -26.13 11.58
N LEU A 61 -5.10 -25.70 10.40
CA LEU A 61 -5.38 -24.29 10.11
C LEU A 61 -6.66 -23.77 10.81
N PRO A 62 -6.68 -22.53 11.36
CA PRO A 62 -7.84 -22.02 12.07
C PRO A 62 -9.08 -21.79 11.19
N ALA A 63 -10.12 -22.61 11.28
CA ALA A 63 -11.35 -22.45 10.48
C ALA A 63 -12.05 -21.08 10.68
N ASP A 64 -11.86 -20.44 11.83
CA ASP A 64 -12.46 -19.15 12.21
C ASP A 64 -12.08 -17.98 11.28
N ASN A 65 -10.97 -18.09 10.55
CA ASN A 65 -10.55 -17.07 9.61
C ASN A 65 -11.36 -17.12 8.29
N LEU A 66 -11.99 -18.25 7.96
CA LEU A 66 -12.62 -18.48 6.66
C LEU A 66 -13.71 -17.45 6.31
N PRO A 67 -14.62 -17.04 7.22
CA PRO A 67 -15.57 -15.97 6.94
C PRO A 67 -14.88 -14.65 6.56
N THR A 68 -13.83 -14.27 7.29
CA THR A 68 -13.05 -13.04 7.01
C THR A 68 -12.32 -13.12 5.67
N VAL A 69 -11.81 -14.31 5.30
CA VAL A 69 -11.20 -14.55 3.98
C VAL A 69 -12.20 -14.27 2.86
N PHE A 70 -13.43 -14.78 2.96
CA PHE A 70 -14.45 -14.48 1.96
C PHE A 70 -14.94 -13.03 1.99
N GLU A 71 -14.98 -12.38 3.15
CA GLU A 71 -15.25 -10.93 3.25
C GLU A 71 -14.20 -10.11 2.48
N ILE A 72 -12.92 -10.48 2.55
CA ILE A 72 -11.84 -9.81 1.80
C ILE A 72 -12.06 -9.96 0.30
N LEU A 73 -12.35 -11.17 -0.20
CA LEU A 73 -12.64 -11.40 -1.62
C LEU A 73 -13.84 -10.58 -2.10
N ALA A 74 -14.95 -10.63 -1.38
CA ALA A 74 -16.15 -9.86 -1.71
C ALA A 74 -15.86 -8.34 -1.74
N SER A 75 -14.99 -7.87 -0.85
CA SER A 75 -14.57 -6.47 -0.80
C SER A 75 -13.73 -6.08 -2.03
N TYR A 76 -12.83 -6.94 -2.49
CA TYR A 76 -12.15 -6.71 -3.77
C TYR A 76 -13.12 -6.74 -4.96
N ASP A 77 -14.03 -7.71 -5.00
CA ASP A 77 -15.00 -7.87 -6.09
C ASP A 77 -15.98 -6.69 -6.17
N HIS A 78 -16.25 -6.01 -5.06
CA HIS A 78 -16.99 -4.75 -5.03
C HIS A 78 -16.11 -3.53 -5.39
N GLY A 79 -14.88 -3.47 -4.90
CA GLY A 79 -14.00 -2.32 -5.06
C GLY A 79 -13.37 -2.18 -6.45
N LEU A 80 -13.01 -3.28 -7.11
CA LEU A 80 -12.38 -3.24 -8.42
C LEU A 80 -13.27 -2.64 -9.53
N PRO A 81 -14.57 -2.99 -9.64
CA PRO A 81 -15.47 -2.32 -10.58
C PRO A 81 -15.54 -0.81 -10.36
N GLU A 82 -15.60 -0.36 -9.11
CA GLU A 82 -15.61 1.06 -8.79
C GLU A 82 -14.31 1.77 -9.16
N LEU A 83 -13.16 1.16 -8.84
CA LEU A 83 -11.86 1.70 -9.23
C LEU A 83 -11.73 1.83 -10.74
N SER A 84 -12.19 0.82 -11.50
CA SER A 84 -12.18 0.80 -12.97
C SER A 84 -13.05 1.88 -13.63
N ARG A 85 -13.89 2.57 -12.86
CA ARG A 85 -14.74 3.70 -13.32
C ARG A 85 -14.23 5.06 -12.87
N GLY A 86 -13.02 5.14 -12.32
CA GLY A 86 -12.50 6.40 -11.79
C GLY A 86 -12.82 6.63 -10.31
N ASN A 87 -13.59 5.76 -9.64
CA ASN A 87 -14.03 6.02 -8.27
C ASN A 87 -12.95 5.69 -7.24
N ARG A 88 -12.29 6.72 -6.69
CA ARG A 88 -11.25 6.60 -5.67
C ARG A 88 -11.78 6.46 -4.25
N PHE A 89 -13.10 6.53 -4.04
CA PHE A 89 -13.70 6.35 -2.72
C PHE A 89 -13.56 4.91 -2.20
N VAL A 90 -13.16 3.99 -3.07
CA VAL A 90 -12.72 2.64 -2.69
C VAL A 90 -11.63 2.61 -1.62
N TRP A 91 -10.82 3.68 -1.52
CA TRP A 91 -9.75 3.84 -0.54
C TRP A 91 -10.08 4.77 0.63
N LYS A 92 -11.29 5.36 0.64
CA LYS A 92 -11.76 6.10 1.81
C LYS A 92 -11.96 5.15 2.98
N ARG A 93 -12.09 5.71 4.17
CA ARG A 93 -12.37 4.90 5.36
C ARG A 93 -13.66 4.09 5.18
N GLY A 94 -13.57 2.78 5.35
CA GLY A 94 -14.68 1.86 5.12
C GLY A 94 -15.00 1.61 3.64
N GLY A 95 -14.24 2.19 2.71
CA GLY A 95 -14.31 1.86 1.30
C GLY A 95 -13.85 0.42 1.07
N PRO A 96 -14.37 -0.27 0.03
CA PRO A 96 -14.16 -1.70 -0.17
C PRO A 96 -12.68 -2.12 -0.20
N LEU A 97 -11.81 -1.39 -0.90
CA LEU A 97 -10.39 -1.75 -1.00
C LEU A 97 -9.60 -1.43 0.27
N GLN A 98 -9.98 -0.37 0.98
CA GLN A 98 -9.41 -0.07 2.30
C GLN A 98 -9.83 -1.12 3.35
N TYR A 99 -11.11 -1.52 3.33
CA TYR A 99 -11.64 -2.56 4.21
C TYR A 99 -11.00 -3.93 3.93
N ALA A 100 -10.80 -4.29 2.66
CA ALA A 100 -10.10 -5.51 2.28
C ALA A 100 -8.71 -5.59 2.91
N VAL A 101 -7.94 -4.49 2.88
CA VAL A 101 -6.59 -4.46 3.49
C VAL A 101 -6.64 -4.46 5.02
N ASP A 102 -7.61 -3.79 5.64
CA ASP A 102 -7.78 -3.86 7.10
C ASP A 102 -8.09 -5.29 7.56
N ARG A 103 -8.97 -6.00 6.85
CA ARG A 103 -9.32 -7.41 7.14
C ARG A 103 -8.16 -8.34 6.83
N TYR A 104 -7.44 -8.11 5.73
CA TYR A 104 -6.21 -8.83 5.42
C TYR A 104 -5.20 -8.74 6.57
N ARG A 105 -4.95 -7.53 7.11
CA ARG A 105 -4.03 -7.34 8.25
C ARG A 105 -4.46 -8.13 9.48
N HIS A 106 -5.76 -8.22 9.72
CA HIS A 106 -6.29 -9.04 10.80
C HIS A 106 -6.01 -10.53 10.55
N VAL A 107 -6.37 -11.05 9.38
CA VAL A 107 -6.09 -12.46 9.02
C VAL A 107 -4.60 -12.74 9.10
N ASN A 108 -3.74 -11.85 8.62
CA ASN A 108 -2.30 -12.00 8.67
C ASN A 108 -1.76 -12.07 10.11
N ALA A 109 -2.21 -11.17 10.98
CA ALA A 109 -1.79 -11.13 12.38
C ALA A 109 -2.22 -12.39 13.17
N TYR A 110 -3.33 -13.02 12.77
CA TYR A 110 -3.89 -14.21 13.42
C TYR A 110 -3.95 -15.43 12.49
N PHE A 111 -3.03 -15.49 11.53
CA PHE A 111 -3.06 -16.51 10.47
C PHE A 111 -2.90 -17.92 11.05
N PHE A 112 -1.93 -18.09 11.95
CA PHE A 112 -1.64 -19.33 12.65
C PHE A 112 -1.19 -19.06 14.09
N PRO A 113 -2.14 -18.84 15.04
CA PRO A 113 -1.87 -18.43 16.41
C PRO A 113 -1.44 -19.59 17.32
N HIS A 114 -0.63 -20.51 16.80
CA HIS A 114 -0.12 -21.65 17.56
C HIS A 114 0.97 -21.19 18.55
N PRO A 115 0.96 -21.59 19.84
CA PRO A 115 1.87 -21.07 20.86
C PRO A 115 3.37 -21.23 20.57
N GLY A 116 3.73 -22.20 19.72
CA GLY A 116 5.12 -22.42 19.28
C GLY A 116 5.64 -21.43 18.24
N TYR A 117 4.76 -20.68 17.57
CA TYR A 117 5.10 -19.82 16.42
C TYR A 117 4.50 -18.43 16.51
N TRP A 118 3.64 -18.18 17.48
CA TRP A 118 2.90 -16.94 17.64
C TRP A 118 2.89 -16.51 19.10
N ASP A 119 3.18 -15.24 19.35
CA ASP A 119 3.05 -14.61 20.67
C ASP A 119 2.63 -13.15 20.53
N ARG A 120 1.77 -12.68 21.44
CA ARG A 120 1.31 -11.27 21.56
C ARG A 120 0.90 -10.58 20.24
N GLY A 121 0.20 -11.26 19.35
CA GLY A 121 -0.31 -10.63 18.13
C GLY A 121 0.60 -10.73 16.91
N ALA A 122 1.71 -11.48 16.99
CA ALA A 122 2.63 -11.63 15.87
C ALA A 122 3.28 -13.01 15.83
N GLN A 123 3.73 -13.40 14.63
CA GLN A 123 4.62 -14.52 14.46
C GLN A 123 5.93 -14.26 15.23
N ASN A 124 6.36 -15.24 16.04
CA ASN A 124 7.58 -15.17 16.85
C ASN A 124 8.63 -16.23 16.44
N ALA A 125 8.26 -17.20 15.61
CA ALA A 125 9.15 -18.21 15.04
C ALA A 125 8.69 -18.62 13.63
N ALA A 126 9.61 -19.15 12.83
CA ALA A 126 9.31 -19.62 11.48
C ALA A 126 8.25 -20.72 11.51
N TYR A 127 7.28 -20.65 10.61
CA TYR A 127 6.22 -21.66 10.52
C TYR A 127 6.74 -23.01 10.02
N PRO A 128 6.06 -24.12 10.36
CA PRO A 128 6.29 -25.40 9.72
C PRO A 128 6.14 -25.27 8.19
N PRO A 129 6.89 -26.02 7.37
CA PRO A 129 6.91 -25.84 5.91
C PRO A 129 5.52 -25.83 5.25
N LYS A 130 4.59 -26.67 5.73
CA LYS A 130 3.22 -26.73 5.24
C LYS A 130 2.45 -25.43 5.50
N ILE A 131 2.58 -24.88 6.71
CA ILE A 131 1.93 -23.61 7.11
C ILE A 131 2.60 -22.42 6.42
N ASP A 132 3.93 -22.46 6.29
CA ASP A 132 4.70 -21.44 5.59
C ASP A 132 4.25 -21.30 4.13
N ALA A 133 3.96 -22.41 3.45
CA ALA A 133 3.43 -22.36 2.07
C ALA A 133 2.10 -21.59 1.98
N PHE A 134 1.19 -21.74 2.95
CA PHE A 134 -0.04 -20.93 2.99
C PHE A 134 0.24 -19.47 3.36
N ALA A 135 1.17 -19.21 4.28
CA ALA A 135 1.58 -17.84 4.62
C ALA A 135 2.17 -17.12 3.39
N GLN A 136 2.99 -17.80 2.59
CA GLN A 136 3.51 -17.27 1.33
C GLN A 136 2.39 -16.96 0.32
N LEU A 137 1.36 -17.81 0.22
CA LEU A 137 0.18 -17.53 -0.60
C LEU A 137 -0.58 -16.30 -0.10
N LEU A 138 -0.74 -16.13 1.21
CA LEU A 138 -1.36 -14.95 1.81
C LEU A 138 -0.56 -13.69 1.46
N HIS A 139 0.75 -13.71 1.70
CA HIS A 139 1.67 -12.60 1.44
C HIS A 139 1.86 -12.28 -0.05
N ALA A 140 1.55 -13.20 -0.96
CA ALA A 140 1.57 -12.91 -2.40
C ALA A 140 0.58 -11.79 -2.80
N SER A 141 -0.44 -11.56 -1.97
CA SER A 141 -1.37 -10.43 -2.14
C SER A 141 -0.91 -9.13 -1.49
N GLU A 142 0.21 -9.12 -0.76
CA GLU A 142 0.72 -7.97 -0.02
C GLU A 142 1.75 -7.17 -0.82
N TYR A 143 1.65 -5.85 -0.76
CA TYR A 143 2.61 -4.95 -1.36
C TYR A 143 3.04 -3.92 -0.33
N GLN A 144 4.34 -3.67 -0.27
CA GLN A 144 4.88 -2.58 0.52
C GLN A 144 4.17 -1.28 0.13
N ILE A 145 3.87 -0.43 1.12
CA ILE A 145 3.17 0.86 1.00
C ILE A 145 1.78 0.85 0.35
N GLU A 146 1.09 -0.30 0.29
CA GLU A 146 -0.29 -0.39 -0.25
C GLU A 146 -1.33 0.48 0.45
N TYR A 147 -1.01 1.01 1.64
CA TYR A 147 -1.82 1.95 2.39
C TYR A 147 -1.68 3.41 1.94
N ALA A 148 -0.73 3.72 1.04
CA ALA A 148 -0.48 5.06 0.55
C ALA A 148 -1.72 5.82 0.01
N PRO A 149 -2.68 5.18 -0.69
CA PRO A 149 -3.89 5.87 -1.15
C PRO A 149 -4.97 6.03 -0.09
N PHE A 150 -4.83 5.44 1.10
CA PHE A 150 -5.92 5.42 2.08
C PHE A 150 -6.14 6.78 2.73
N GLU A 151 -7.41 7.09 2.98
CA GLU A 151 -7.79 8.25 3.78
C GLU A 151 -7.12 8.20 5.17
N SER A 152 -6.51 9.31 5.59
CA SER A 152 -5.89 9.41 6.92
C SER A 152 -6.96 9.34 8.01
N SER A 153 -6.69 8.57 9.06
CA SER A 153 -7.61 8.41 10.18
C SER A 153 -7.54 9.60 11.15
N GLU A 154 -8.67 9.90 11.80
CA GLU A 154 -8.72 10.80 12.96
C GLU A 154 -7.86 10.26 14.13
N LEU A 155 -7.79 8.93 14.26
CA LEU A 155 -6.97 8.25 15.27
C LEU A 155 -5.46 8.43 15.04
N THR A 156 -5.06 8.67 13.78
CA THR A 156 -3.69 9.00 13.42
C THR A 156 -3.42 10.51 13.55
N HIS A 157 -4.28 11.26 14.24
CA HIS A 157 -4.22 12.72 14.39
C HIS A 157 -4.21 13.47 13.04
N ARG A 158 -4.81 12.90 11.99
CA ARG A 158 -4.86 13.48 10.62
C ARG A 158 -3.49 13.69 9.96
N GLY A 159 -2.47 12.90 10.30
CA GLY A 159 -1.18 12.92 9.62
C GLY A 159 -1.23 12.24 8.24
N ALA A 160 -0.45 12.71 7.27
CA ALA A 160 -0.34 12.11 5.94
C ALA A 160 0.13 10.64 6.01
N GLN A 161 -0.21 9.81 5.03
CA GLN A 161 0.17 8.39 5.03
C GLN A 161 1.68 8.22 4.87
N LEU A 162 2.28 8.99 3.96
CA LEU A 162 3.70 8.96 3.68
C LEU A 162 4.40 10.14 4.35
N GLN A 163 5.24 9.83 5.33
CA GLN A 163 6.02 10.81 6.09
C GLN A 163 7.48 10.88 5.62
N SER A 164 8.04 9.76 5.15
CA SER A 164 9.42 9.68 4.70
C SER A 164 9.54 8.90 3.40
N VAL A 165 10.55 9.26 2.61
CA VAL A 165 10.89 8.55 1.37
C VAL A 165 11.49 7.17 1.65
N GLY A 166 12.12 7.00 2.82
CA GLY A 166 12.77 5.76 3.22
C GLY A 166 11.82 4.56 3.19
N SER A 167 10.56 4.73 3.62
CA SER A 167 9.56 3.66 3.57
C SER A 167 9.22 3.17 2.15
N LEU A 168 9.49 3.99 1.12
CA LEU A 168 9.25 3.65 -0.29
C LEU A 168 10.49 3.06 -0.98
N LEU A 169 11.66 3.66 -0.73
CA LEU A 169 12.87 3.42 -1.52
C LEU A 169 13.97 2.65 -0.77
N ASN A 170 13.87 2.47 0.55
CA ASN A 170 14.84 1.64 1.26
C ASN A 170 14.50 0.15 1.02
N PRO A 171 15.40 -0.66 0.43
CA PRO A 171 15.17 -2.10 0.27
C PRO A 171 14.89 -2.80 1.60
N ASP A 172 15.54 -2.39 2.69
CA ASP A 172 15.32 -2.96 4.02
C ASP A 172 13.87 -2.79 4.50
N ALA A 173 13.11 -1.82 3.95
CA ALA A 173 11.70 -1.65 4.27
C ALA A 173 10.79 -2.74 3.68
N TYR A 174 11.33 -3.62 2.83
CA TYR A 174 10.64 -4.76 2.21
C TYR A 174 11.04 -6.08 2.88
N GLU A 175 12.03 -6.06 3.78
CA GLU A 175 12.44 -7.22 4.57
C GLU A 175 11.58 -7.29 5.83
N HIS A 176 10.76 -8.32 5.93
CA HIS A 176 10.02 -8.66 7.14
C HIS A 176 10.74 -9.82 7.85
N ASN A 177 10.42 -10.03 9.12
CA ASN A 177 11.14 -11.02 9.95
C ASN A 177 11.15 -12.44 9.36
N PHE A 178 10.08 -12.83 8.65
CA PHE A 178 9.90 -14.19 8.13
C PHE A 178 9.65 -14.27 6.63
N TYR A 179 9.56 -13.13 5.93
CA TYR A 179 9.35 -13.09 4.49
C TYR A 179 9.88 -11.78 3.90
N THR A 180 10.11 -11.75 2.59
CA THR A 180 10.55 -10.54 1.88
C THR A 180 9.53 -10.20 0.81
N LEU A 181 9.04 -8.96 0.81
CA LEU A 181 8.21 -8.46 -0.27
C LEU A 181 9.06 -8.09 -1.49
N PRO A 182 8.55 -8.27 -2.72
CA PRO A 182 9.31 -7.96 -3.91
C PRO A 182 9.57 -6.46 -4.04
N TYR A 183 10.85 -6.08 -4.08
CA TYR A 183 11.25 -4.70 -4.35
C TYR A 183 10.90 -4.32 -5.80
N PRO A 184 10.29 -3.15 -6.06
CA PRO A 184 9.88 -2.75 -7.39
C PRO A 184 11.08 -2.54 -8.33
N VAL A 185 10.99 -3.10 -9.53
CA VAL A 185 11.92 -2.83 -10.62
C VAL A 185 11.47 -1.57 -11.35
N PHE A 186 12.28 -0.51 -11.26
CA PHE A 186 12.00 0.75 -11.95
C PHE A 186 12.33 0.64 -13.44
N PRO A 187 11.48 1.19 -14.34
CA PRO A 187 11.84 1.40 -15.73
C PRO A 187 13.16 2.17 -15.88
N LYS A 188 13.93 1.88 -16.94
CA LYS A 188 15.20 2.58 -17.24
C LYS A 188 14.99 4.09 -17.37
N GLU A 189 13.86 4.48 -17.97
CA GLU A 189 13.46 5.86 -18.14
C GLU A 189 12.19 6.12 -17.33
N LEU A 190 12.32 6.91 -16.27
CA LEU A 190 11.19 7.33 -15.46
C LEU A 190 10.63 8.66 -15.98
N GLN A 191 9.29 8.74 -16.05
CA GLN A 191 8.58 9.96 -16.37
C GLN A 191 9.07 11.12 -15.50
N GLN A 192 9.18 12.31 -16.09
CA GLN A 192 9.42 13.54 -15.34
C GLN A 192 8.25 13.81 -14.40
N VAL A 193 8.54 14.30 -13.20
CA VAL A 193 7.47 14.82 -12.33
C VAL A 193 6.90 16.06 -13.01
N PRO A 194 5.58 16.15 -13.23
CA PRO A 194 5.00 17.31 -13.90
C PRO A 194 5.30 18.60 -13.14
N GLU A 195 5.46 19.69 -13.88
CA GLU A 195 5.50 21.03 -13.27
C GLU A 195 4.17 21.29 -12.54
N PRO A 196 4.20 21.81 -11.31
CA PRO A 196 3.01 21.98 -10.50
C PRO A 196 2.16 23.12 -11.05
N VAL A 197 1.11 22.76 -11.78
CA VAL A 197 0.13 23.71 -12.36
C VAL A 197 -1.18 23.80 -11.56
N GLY A 198 -1.34 22.95 -10.55
CA GLY A 198 -2.60 22.81 -9.82
C GLY A 198 -2.74 23.68 -8.56
N PRO A 199 -3.90 23.60 -7.89
CA PRO A 199 -4.19 24.41 -6.71
C PRO A 199 -3.26 24.10 -5.54
N VAL A 200 -3.13 25.09 -4.65
CA VAL A 200 -2.52 24.92 -3.33
C VAL A 200 -3.62 24.91 -2.28
N ILE A 201 -3.70 23.83 -1.50
CA ILE A 201 -4.66 23.68 -0.39
C ILE A 201 -3.92 23.60 0.94
N LYS A 202 -4.61 23.87 2.05
CA LYS A 202 -4.07 23.72 3.40
C LYS A 202 -4.62 22.47 4.06
N SER A 203 -3.90 21.94 5.03
CA SER A 203 -4.43 20.94 5.95
C SER A 203 -5.82 21.36 6.48
N GLY A 204 -6.76 20.42 6.50
CA GLY A 204 -8.16 20.67 6.86
C GLY A 204 -9.06 21.20 5.73
N ASP A 205 -8.51 21.69 4.62
CA ASP A 205 -9.31 21.99 3.43
C ASP A 205 -9.84 20.70 2.80
N LYS A 206 -10.95 20.78 2.07
CA LYS A 206 -11.40 19.66 1.24
C LYS A 206 -10.47 19.52 0.04
N VAL A 207 -10.02 18.30 -0.24
CA VAL A 207 -9.21 17.99 -1.41
C VAL A 207 -10.10 18.09 -2.67
N PRO A 208 -9.75 18.92 -3.67
CA PRO A 208 -10.63 19.19 -4.82
C PRO A 208 -10.65 18.07 -5.86
N CYS A 209 -9.58 17.28 -5.95
CA CYS A 209 -9.45 16.20 -6.92
C CYS A 209 -8.53 15.09 -6.40
N ASP A 210 -8.76 13.88 -6.89
CA ASP A 210 -7.90 12.73 -6.64
C ASP A 210 -6.54 12.96 -7.31
N GLY A 211 -5.45 12.62 -6.63
CA GLY A 211 -4.14 12.79 -7.25
C GLY A 211 -2.96 12.72 -6.31
N ILE A 212 -1.79 13.01 -6.87
CA ILE A 212 -0.52 13.09 -6.14
C ILE A 212 -0.25 14.55 -5.79
N TRP A 213 -0.02 14.78 -4.50
CA TRP A 213 0.20 16.09 -3.90
C TRP A 213 1.55 16.17 -3.23
N GLU A 214 2.21 17.30 -3.41
CA GLU A 214 3.49 17.65 -2.80
C GLU A 214 3.27 18.55 -1.58
N PRO A 215 3.86 18.23 -0.43
CA PRO A 215 3.87 19.16 0.68
C PRO A 215 4.88 20.29 0.41
N ILE A 216 4.45 21.53 0.65
CA ILE A 216 5.27 22.73 0.43
C ILE A 216 5.37 23.56 1.71
N ALA A 217 6.59 24.04 2.01
CA ALA A 217 6.79 25.09 2.97
C ALA A 217 6.39 26.43 2.33
N VAL A 218 5.55 27.19 3.03
CA VAL A 218 5.21 28.57 2.63
C VAL A 218 6.00 29.53 3.51
N GLU A 219 7.11 30.05 2.99
CA GLU A 219 7.84 31.10 3.70
C GLU A 219 7.04 32.41 3.58
N ARG A 220 6.63 32.97 4.73
CA ARG A 220 6.18 34.36 4.80
C ARG A 220 7.40 35.22 5.02
N SER A 221 7.79 36.01 4.02
CA SER A 221 8.80 37.04 4.15
C SER A 221 8.43 37.98 5.31
N LYS A 222 9.24 37.97 6.38
CA LYS A 222 9.06 38.78 7.60
C LYS A 222 9.56 40.23 7.46
N LEU A 223 9.78 40.74 6.25
CA LEU A 223 10.14 42.14 6.07
C LEU A 223 8.88 43.00 5.88
N LEU A 224 8.55 43.77 6.93
CA LEU A 224 7.75 45.00 6.88
C LEU A 224 6.28 44.90 6.44
N GLY A 225 5.50 43.98 7.02
CA GLY A 225 4.03 44.12 7.14
C GLY A 225 3.21 44.15 5.84
N ILE A 226 3.85 44.14 4.67
CA ILE A 226 3.23 44.14 3.34
C ILE A 226 3.85 42.97 2.60
N VAL A 227 3.08 41.89 2.43
CA VAL A 227 3.49 40.73 1.65
C VAL A 227 3.05 40.96 0.21
N PRO A 228 3.96 41.13 -0.77
CA PRO A 228 3.59 41.09 -2.17
C PRO A 228 3.05 39.70 -2.49
N VAL A 229 1.88 39.63 -3.13
CA VAL A 229 1.16 38.38 -3.43
C VAL A 229 1.97 37.39 -4.31
N GLY A 230 3.12 37.79 -4.85
CA GLY A 230 3.94 36.99 -5.77
C GLY A 230 5.19 36.30 -5.22
N ASN A 231 5.65 36.54 -3.98
CA ASN A 231 7.00 36.13 -3.54
C ASN A 231 7.02 35.09 -2.40
N ARG A 232 6.16 34.06 -2.48
CA ARG A 232 6.24 32.89 -1.59
C ARG A 232 7.18 31.86 -2.22
N SER A 233 8.37 31.67 -1.65
CA SER A 233 9.19 30.50 -1.95
C SER A 233 8.44 29.26 -1.45
N LEU A 234 8.14 28.35 -2.38
CA LEU A 234 7.50 27.06 -2.10
C LEU A 234 8.58 25.99 -2.20
N ARG A 235 9.20 25.63 -1.08
CA ARG A 235 10.18 24.53 -1.03
C ARG A 235 9.47 23.24 -0.65
N GLY A 236 9.76 22.13 -1.34
CA GLY A 236 9.24 20.81 -0.95
C GLY A 236 9.63 20.49 0.50
N SER A 237 8.65 20.13 1.32
CA SER A 237 8.81 19.96 2.78
C SER A 237 8.57 18.53 3.28
N GLY A 238 8.50 17.55 2.38
CA GLY A 238 8.23 16.15 2.73
C GLY A 238 7.96 15.25 1.53
N CYS A 239 7.53 14.02 1.81
CA CYS A 239 7.21 13.02 0.80
C CYS A 239 5.87 13.33 0.09
N PHE A 240 5.79 13.02 -1.21
CA PHE A 240 4.52 13.10 -1.94
C PHE A 240 3.49 12.15 -1.33
N ASN A 241 2.22 12.53 -1.40
CA ASN A 241 1.10 11.70 -0.96
C ASN A 241 0.03 11.62 -2.03
N TYR A 242 -0.66 10.48 -2.10
CA TYR A 242 -1.91 10.40 -2.85
C TYR A 242 -3.05 10.88 -1.96
N LEU A 243 -3.82 11.87 -2.41
CA LEU A 243 -4.98 12.38 -1.67
C LEU A 243 -6.25 12.10 -2.48
N ILE A 244 -7.26 11.57 -1.80
CA ILE A 244 -8.59 11.30 -2.37
C ILE A 244 -9.41 12.60 -2.33
N ARG A 245 -10.16 12.89 -3.37
CA ARG A 245 -11.15 13.96 -3.43
C ARG A 245 -12.08 13.93 -2.21
N ASP A 246 -12.52 15.11 -1.77
CA ASP A 246 -13.47 15.34 -0.68
C ASP A 246 -13.02 14.94 0.73
N ILE A 247 -11.85 14.32 0.90
CA ILE A 247 -11.27 14.15 2.24
C ILE A 247 -10.71 15.47 2.75
N ARG A 248 -10.45 15.53 4.06
CA ARG A 248 -9.73 16.65 4.66
C ARG A 248 -8.24 16.46 4.43
N ALA A 249 -7.60 17.45 3.80
CA ALA A 249 -6.16 17.39 3.53
C ALA A 249 -5.38 17.18 4.84
N PRO A 250 -4.46 16.21 4.92
CA PRO A 250 -3.79 15.86 6.17
C PRO A 250 -2.72 16.89 6.55
N GLY A 251 -2.24 16.84 7.79
CA GLY A 251 -1.00 17.50 8.21
C GLY A 251 0.23 16.59 8.00
N LEU A 252 1.42 17.09 8.29
CA LEU A 252 2.63 16.27 8.37
C LEU A 252 3.02 16.04 9.83
N ARG A 253 3.62 14.90 10.16
CA ARG A 253 4.20 14.72 11.50
C ARG A 253 5.55 15.40 11.55
N SER A 254 5.72 16.29 12.52
CA SER A 254 7.03 16.84 12.84
C SER A 254 7.92 15.75 13.42
N HIS A 255 9.14 15.60 12.89
CA HIS A 255 10.12 14.65 13.42
C HIS A 255 10.56 15.01 14.85
N GLU A 256 10.58 16.31 15.18
CA GLU A 256 11.04 16.82 16.48
C GLU A 256 9.97 16.66 17.56
N SER A 257 8.76 17.18 17.31
CA SER A 257 7.69 17.22 18.32
C SER A 257 6.79 16.00 18.30
N ARG A 258 6.88 15.14 17.27
CA ARG A 258 5.95 14.03 16.98
C ARG A 258 4.48 14.47 16.84
N THR A 259 4.22 15.78 16.80
CA THR A 259 2.89 16.36 16.61
C THR A 259 2.60 16.57 15.13
N VAL A 260 1.32 16.59 14.77
CA VAL A 260 0.89 16.89 13.41
C VAL A 260 0.87 18.40 13.22
N VAL A 261 1.69 18.88 12.28
CA VAL A 261 1.77 20.29 11.88
C VAL A 261 0.93 20.52 10.63
N GLN A 262 0.28 21.69 10.59
CA GLN A 262 -0.46 22.14 9.42
C GLN A 262 0.52 22.34 8.26
N THR A 263 0.18 21.80 7.09
CA THR A 263 1.00 21.89 5.88
C THR A 263 0.18 22.49 4.74
N HIS A 264 0.89 22.94 3.70
CA HIS A 264 0.28 23.27 2.42
C HIS A 264 0.59 22.15 1.44
N TRP A 265 -0.38 21.81 0.61
CA TRP A 265 -0.27 20.79 -0.42
C TRP A 265 -0.44 21.43 -1.78
N ARG A 266 0.45 21.11 -2.71
CA ARG A 266 0.39 21.52 -4.11
C ARG A 266 0.12 20.30 -4.97
N LEU A 267 -0.88 20.38 -5.85
CA LEU A 267 -1.17 19.30 -6.77
C LEU A 267 -0.03 19.17 -7.79
N LEU A 268 0.54 17.97 -7.90
CA LEU A 268 1.49 17.60 -8.95
C LEU A 268 0.80 16.94 -10.12
N TRP A 269 -0.16 16.07 -9.84
CA TRP A 269 -0.81 15.25 -10.86
C TRP A 269 -2.22 14.89 -10.45
N GLU A 270 -3.20 15.27 -11.28
CA GLU A 270 -4.59 14.88 -11.14
C GLU A 270 -4.80 13.47 -11.73
N ASP A 271 -5.33 12.56 -10.92
CA ASP A 271 -5.58 11.18 -11.36
C ASP A 271 -6.91 11.05 -12.09
N LYS A 272 -6.87 11.20 -13.42
CA LYS A 272 -8.06 11.03 -14.27
C LYS A 272 -8.21 9.63 -14.84
N ARG A 273 -7.33 8.69 -14.51
CA ARG A 273 -7.35 7.34 -15.09
C ARG A 273 -8.71 6.68 -14.86
N TYR A 274 -9.17 5.92 -15.86
CA TYR A 274 -10.42 5.15 -15.84
C TYR A 274 -11.71 5.97 -15.79
N SER A 275 -11.65 7.31 -15.80
CA SER A 275 -12.85 8.16 -15.85
C SER A 275 -13.61 8.05 -17.18
N ASP A 276 -12.93 7.62 -18.22
CA ASP A 276 -13.47 7.30 -19.55
C ASP A 276 -13.85 5.82 -19.69
N GLY A 277 -13.73 5.03 -18.62
CA GLY A 277 -13.98 3.59 -18.61
C GLY A 277 -12.86 2.75 -19.24
N ILE A 278 -11.72 3.35 -19.60
CA ILE A 278 -10.58 2.65 -20.21
C ILE A 278 -9.47 2.45 -19.17
N ILE A 279 -9.00 1.21 -19.05
CA ILE A 279 -7.80 0.88 -18.28
C ILE A 279 -6.60 0.99 -19.22
N PRO A 280 -5.70 1.98 -19.05
CA PRO A 280 -4.49 2.10 -19.87
C PRO A 280 -3.54 0.93 -19.63
N ASP A 281 -2.51 0.82 -20.48
CA ASP A 281 -1.42 -0.13 -20.23
C ASP A 281 -0.63 0.26 -18.98
N GLU A 282 -0.65 -0.63 -18.00
CA GLU A 282 0.01 -0.50 -16.70
C GLU A 282 1.12 -1.54 -16.51
N SER A 283 1.49 -2.26 -17.58
CA SER A 283 2.52 -3.32 -17.55
C SER A 283 3.87 -2.84 -17.01
N GLN A 284 4.20 -1.57 -17.25
CA GLN A 284 5.41 -0.94 -16.72
C GLN A 284 5.52 -1.00 -15.19
N TYR A 285 4.41 -1.12 -14.45
CA TYR A 285 4.43 -1.22 -12.98
C TYR A 285 4.87 -2.59 -12.44
N PHE A 286 5.03 -3.58 -13.32
CA PHE A 286 5.30 -4.97 -12.94
C PHE A 286 6.50 -5.56 -13.69
N LEU A 287 7.47 -4.72 -14.06
CA LEU A 287 8.72 -5.18 -14.67
C LEU A 287 9.48 -6.14 -13.76
N GLY A 288 10.15 -7.13 -14.34
CA GLY A 288 10.94 -8.12 -13.60
C GLY A 288 10.14 -9.09 -12.74
N GLN A 289 8.85 -8.82 -12.51
CA GLN A 289 7.91 -9.82 -12.02
C GLN A 289 7.52 -10.70 -13.22
N LEU A 290 8.40 -11.64 -13.55
CA LEU A 290 7.95 -12.89 -14.18
C LEU A 290 6.78 -13.39 -13.33
N SER A 291 5.73 -13.91 -13.98
CA SER A 291 4.66 -14.64 -13.31
C SER A 291 5.31 -15.46 -12.21
N VAL A 292 5.12 -15.06 -10.94
CA VAL A 292 5.66 -15.78 -9.79
C VAL A 292 5.31 -17.22 -10.10
N SER A 293 6.32 -18.07 -10.32
CA SER A 293 6.10 -19.52 -10.41
C SER A 293 5.14 -19.81 -9.29
N GLN A 294 3.91 -20.20 -9.61
CA GLN A 294 2.81 -20.27 -8.64
C GLN A 294 3.41 -20.84 -7.35
N PRO A 295 3.30 -20.14 -6.20
CA PRO A 295 3.81 -20.67 -4.94
C PRO A 295 3.33 -22.10 -4.87
N ASP A 296 4.27 -23.05 -4.82
CA ASP A 296 4.10 -24.39 -5.37
C ASP A 296 2.76 -24.96 -4.90
N VAL A 297 1.71 -24.83 -5.73
CA VAL A 297 0.34 -25.20 -5.30
C VAL A 297 0.33 -26.70 -5.01
N ALA A 298 1.26 -27.43 -5.64
CA ALA A 298 1.56 -28.82 -5.35
C ALA A 298 2.00 -29.07 -3.89
N ALA A 299 2.65 -28.11 -3.22
CA ALA A 299 3.07 -28.24 -1.82
C ALA A 299 1.91 -28.10 -0.81
N VAL A 300 0.81 -27.44 -1.20
CA VAL A 300 -0.41 -27.29 -0.38
C VAL A 300 -1.56 -28.20 -0.82
N THR A 301 -1.42 -28.93 -1.93
CA THR A 301 -2.42 -29.92 -2.38
C THR A 301 -2.10 -31.27 -1.73
N PRO A 302 -3.06 -31.94 -1.04
CA PRO A 302 -2.83 -33.28 -0.52
C PRO A 302 -2.47 -34.22 -1.68
N ALA A 303 -1.41 -35.01 -1.54
CA ALA A 303 -1.11 -36.06 -2.50
C ALA A 303 -2.34 -36.98 -2.59
N GLN A 304 -2.92 -37.11 -3.78
CA GLN A 304 -3.82 -38.22 -4.06
C GLN A 304 -2.98 -39.50 -3.95
N THR A 305 -3.00 -40.13 -2.79
CA THR A 305 -2.60 -41.53 -2.67
C THR A 305 -3.64 -42.32 -3.45
N GLY A 306 -3.34 -42.58 -4.72
CA GLY A 306 -4.07 -43.53 -5.52
C GLY A 306 -3.97 -44.90 -4.84
N ASP A 307 -5.10 -45.40 -4.37
CA ASP A 307 -5.25 -46.79 -3.96
C ASP A 307 -4.83 -47.72 -5.09
N ARG A 308 -3.96 -48.68 -4.77
CA ARG A 308 -3.72 -49.90 -5.53
C ARG A 308 -3.89 -51.09 -4.59
#